data_AF-A0AAW0XW18-F1
#
_entry.id   AF-A0AAW0XW18-F1
#
_cell.length_a   1.000
_cell.length_b   1.000
_cell.length_c   1.000
_cell.angle_alpha   90.00
_cell.angle_beta   90.00
_cell.angle_gamma   90.00
#
_symmetry.space_group_name_H-M   'P 1'
#
loop_
_entity.id
_entity.type
_entity.pdbx_description
1 polymer ?
#
loop_
_entity_poly.entity_id
_entity_poly.type
_entity_poly.pdbx_seq_one_letter_code
_entity_poly.pdbx_strand_id
1 'polypeptide(L)'
;GLVAVCWAALLYHGFTGYTQATQKIITTARNIKRLLKDDPSIQVFGDPLASIVAFGSKEVDIYKVGDTLGQHGWHLNFLQYPPGIHICLTTLQVADDFAGRFVHAVKEAIEQVRLEPKGMASLGKLYGTVASIPDKSLVGEAAKVFLTCYYKTETVRRDEETENLGDRDQETAKRI
;
A
#
# COMPACT_ATOMS: atom_id res chain seq x y z
N GLY A 1 -4.40 -30.02 11.81
CA GLY A 1 -3.28 -29.26 11.24
C GLY A 1 -3.04 -27.96 11.96
N LEU A 2 -3.88 -26.95 11.76
CA LEU A 2 -3.63 -25.57 12.22
C LEU A 2 -3.41 -25.42 13.73
N VAL A 3 -4.20 -26.11 14.56
CA VAL A 3 -4.03 -26.08 16.03
C VAL A 3 -2.66 -26.62 16.45
N ALA A 4 -2.21 -27.72 15.83
CA ALA A 4 -0.89 -28.29 16.10
C ALA A 4 0.26 -27.38 15.64
N VAL A 5 0.10 -26.70 14.49
CA VAL A 5 1.08 -25.71 14.01
C VAL A 5 1.17 -24.51 14.94
N CYS A 6 0.03 -24.00 15.42
CA CYS A 6 -0.01 -22.92 16.41
C CYS A 6 0.71 -23.33 17.70
N TRP A 7 0.40 -24.53 18.22
CA TRP A 7 1.06 -25.06 19.40
C TRP A 7 2.56 -25.25 19.21
N ALA A 8 2.99 -25.76 18.05
CA ALA A 8 4.40 -25.88 17.70
C ALA A 8 5.11 -24.51 17.66
N ALA A 9 4.47 -23.47 17.09
CA ALA A 9 5.02 -22.11 17.07
C ALA A 9 5.16 -21.53 18.49
N LEU A 10 4.16 -21.73 19.35
CA LEU A 10 4.20 -21.30 20.75
C LEU A 10 5.38 -21.93 21.49
N LEU A 11 5.60 -23.24 21.32
CA LEU A 11 6.72 -23.94 21.94
C LEU A 11 8.07 -23.54 21.35
N TYR A 12 8.16 -23.41 20.02
CA TYR A 12 9.39 -23.05 19.33
C TYR A 12 9.90 -21.66 19.73
N HIS A 13 9.01 -20.66 19.79
CA HIS A 13 9.39 -19.32 20.23
C HIS A 13 9.56 -19.23 21.74
N GLY A 14 8.62 -19.80 22.50
CA GLY A 14 8.57 -19.68 23.95
C GLY A 14 8.52 -18.22 24.42
N PHE A 15 8.60 -18.02 25.74
CA PHE A 15 8.57 -16.69 26.34
C PHE A 15 9.73 -15.79 25.84
N THR A 16 10.95 -16.32 25.80
CA THR A 16 12.14 -15.57 25.41
C THR A 16 12.09 -15.14 23.94
N GLY A 17 11.69 -16.02 23.03
CA GLY A 17 11.61 -15.70 21.60
C GLY A 17 10.56 -14.63 21.31
N TYR A 18 9.38 -14.72 21.94
CA TYR A 18 8.37 -13.67 21.81
C TYR A 18 8.85 -12.34 22.40
N THR A 19 9.48 -12.36 23.58
CA THR A 19 9.99 -11.13 24.22
C THR A 19 11.04 -10.43 23.34
N GLN A 20 11.99 -11.19 22.77
CA GLN A 20 13.01 -10.65 21.88
C GLN A 20 12.41 -10.12 20.56
N ALA A 21 11.46 -10.86 19.97
CA ALA A 21 10.78 -10.42 18.75
C ALA A 21 10.01 -9.12 18.98
N THR A 22 9.24 -9.04 20.06
CA THR A 22 8.53 -7.82 20.47
C THR A 22 9.50 -6.66 20.70
N GLN A 23 10.60 -6.88 21.44
CA GLN A 23 11.58 -5.82 21.68
C GLN A 23 12.14 -5.25 20.38
N LYS A 24 12.50 -6.10 19.41
CA LYS A 24 13.01 -5.67 18.10
C LYS A 24 11.98 -4.88 17.29
N ILE A 25 10.74 -5.38 17.24
CA ILE A 25 9.63 -4.71 16.53
C ILE A 25 9.37 -3.33 17.14
N ILE A 26 9.23 -3.25 18.46
CA ILE A 26 8.93 -1.99 19.16
C ILE A 26 10.09 -1.00 19.04
N THR A 27 11.33 -1.46 19.10
CA THR A 27 12.51 -0.61 18.91
C THR A 27 12.52 0.01 17.52
N THR A 28 12.24 -0.80 16.49
CA THR A 28 12.13 -0.32 15.11
C THR A 28 10.98 0.68 14.95
N ALA A 29 9.81 0.38 15.52
CA ALA A 29 8.64 1.27 15.51
C ALA A 29 8.95 2.64 16.12
N ARG A 30 9.63 2.64 17.28
CA ARG A 30 10.03 3.86 17.97
C ARG A 30 11.07 4.66 17.16
N ASN A 31 11.99 3.99 16.49
CA ASN A 31 12.97 4.67 15.64
C ASN A 31 12.30 5.33 14.42
N ILE A 32 11.40 4.62 13.74
CA ILE A 32 10.61 5.18 12.62
C ILE A 32 9.78 6.37 13.11
N LYS A 33 9.04 6.22 14.22
CA LYS A 33 8.27 7.29 14.84
C LYS A 33 9.13 8.53 15.12
N ARG A 34 10.33 8.36 15.68
CA ARG A 34 11.25 9.47 15.97
C ARG A 34 11.68 10.17 14.69
N LEU A 35 12.19 9.41 13.72
CA LEU A 35 12.71 9.92 12.46
C LEU A 35 11.63 10.62 11.60
N LEU A 36 10.37 10.15 11.67
CA LEU A 36 9.24 10.80 11.03
C LEU A 36 8.82 12.09 11.76
N LYS A 37 8.89 12.13 13.10
CA LYS A 37 8.60 13.35 13.88
C LYS A 37 9.63 14.46 13.65
N ASP A 38 10.84 14.12 13.21
CA ASP A 38 11.88 15.10 12.86
C ASP A 38 11.55 15.87 11.56
N ASP A 39 10.55 15.43 10.79
CA ASP A 39 10.11 16.10 9.56
C ASP A 39 8.82 16.91 9.78
N PRO A 40 8.83 18.25 9.58
CA PRO A 40 7.66 19.09 9.82
C PRO A 40 6.51 18.83 8.82
N SER A 41 6.80 18.26 7.65
CA SER A 41 5.79 17.94 6.64
C SER A 41 4.96 16.70 7.01
N ILE A 42 5.40 15.93 8.01
CA ILE A 42 4.79 14.68 8.43
C ILE A 42 4.11 14.84 9.79
N GLN A 43 2.87 14.42 9.88
CA GLN A 43 2.13 14.32 11.13
C GLN A 43 1.92 12.85 11.50
N VAL A 44 2.66 12.36 12.49
CA VAL A 44 2.38 11.06 13.12
C VAL A 44 1.07 11.15 13.89
N PHE A 45 0.18 10.17 13.73
CA PHE A 45 -1.10 10.14 14.42
C PHE A 45 -0.95 9.58 15.84
N GLY A 46 -1.37 10.39 16.83
CA GLY A 46 -1.29 10.04 18.24
C GLY A 46 0.14 9.80 18.73
N ASP A 47 0.29 8.87 19.67
CA ASP A 47 1.60 8.43 20.15
C ASP A 47 1.72 6.90 20.03
N PRO A 48 2.16 6.36 18.88
CA PRO A 48 2.21 4.91 18.70
C PRO A 48 3.21 4.29 19.68
N LEU A 49 2.73 3.33 20.47
CA LEU A 49 3.52 2.58 21.47
C LEU A 49 3.87 1.15 21.03
N ALA A 50 3.13 0.63 20.04
CA ALA A 50 3.18 -0.75 19.58
C ALA A 50 3.87 -0.86 18.20
N SER A 51 3.50 -1.86 17.40
CA SER A 51 4.11 -2.16 16.10
C SER A 51 3.61 -1.32 14.91
N ILE A 52 2.52 -0.57 15.10
CA ILE A 52 1.89 0.20 14.01
C ILE A 52 2.25 1.67 14.15
N VAL A 53 2.75 2.26 13.06
CA VAL A 53 3.00 3.71 12.96
C VAL A 53 2.15 4.25 11.82
N ALA A 54 1.18 5.10 12.17
CA ALA A 54 0.32 5.79 11.22
C ALA A 54 0.74 7.26 11.12
N PHE A 55 0.76 7.80 9.91
CA PHE A 55 1.13 9.18 9.65
C PHE A 55 0.39 9.75 8.45
N GLY A 56 0.26 11.07 8.44
CA GLY A 56 -0.31 11.86 7.35
C GLY A 56 0.53 13.09 7.07
N SER A 57 0.03 13.96 6.19
CA SER A 57 0.60 15.29 5.96
C SER A 57 -0.53 16.30 5.81
N LYS A 58 -0.27 17.55 6.22
CA LYS A 58 -1.14 18.70 5.93
C LYS A 58 -0.68 19.48 4.70
N GLU A 59 0.55 19.27 4.26
CA GLU A 59 1.17 20.01 3.15
C GLU A 59 1.06 19.26 1.82
N VAL A 60 1.13 17.93 1.85
CA VAL A 60 1.07 17.08 0.66
C VAL A 60 -0.06 16.05 0.74
N ASP A 61 -0.52 15.59 -0.43
CA ASP A 61 -1.50 14.52 -0.53
C ASP A 61 -0.85 13.18 -0.15
N ILE A 62 -1.15 12.69 1.04
CA ILE A 62 -0.56 11.47 1.60
C ILE A 62 -0.85 10.22 0.76
N TYR A 63 -1.95 10.21 0.00
CA TYR A 63 -2.28 9.07 -0.85
C TYR A 63 -1.30 8.95 -2.01
N LYS A 64 -0.90 10.09 -2.60
CA LYS A 64 0.15 10.12 -3.64
C LYS A 64 1.50 9.68 -3.09
N VAL A 65 1.84 10.11 -1.88
CA VAL A 65 3.06 9.65 -1.20
C VAL A 65 3.05 8.13 -1.06
N GLY A 66 1.93 7.54 -0.63
CA GLY A 66 1.78 6.09 -0.53
C GLY A 66 1.86 5.38 -1.90
N ASP A 67 1.33 5.97 -2.96
CA ASP A 67 1.45 5.40 -4.31
C ASP A 67 2.88 5.46 -4.85
N THR A 68 3.58 6.58 -4.66
CA THR A 68 5.00 6.73 -5.00
C THR A 68 5.84 5.71 -4.24
N LEU A 69 5.58 5.52 -2.94
CA LEU A 69 6.21 4.47 -2.14
C LEU A 69 5.93 3.08 -2.71
N GLY A 70 4.69 2.81 -3.13
CA GLY A 70 4.28 1.57 -3.79
C GLY A 70 5.06 1.26 -5.06
N GLN A 71 5.34 2.26 -5.90
CA GLN A 71 6.18 2.10 -7.09
C GLN A 71 7.62 1.70 -6.77
N HIS A 72 8.11 2.12 -5.60
CA HIS A 72 9.43 1.75 -5.08
C HIS A 72 9.39 0.46 -4.24
N GLY A 73 8.29 -0.31 -4.32
CA GLY A 73 8.14 -1.61 -3.65
C GLY A 73 7.64 -1.55 -2.20
N TRP A 74 7.26 -0.38 -1.70
CA TRP A 74 6.73 -0.23 -0.34
C TRP A 74 5.21 -0.34 -0.33
N HIS A 75 4.71 -1.45 0.19
CA HIS A 75 3.27 -1.66 0.36
C HIS A 75 2.80 -1.20 1.73
N LEU A 76 2.06 -0.09 1.76
CA LEU A 76 1.49 0.49 2.98
C LEU A 76 -0.03 0.40 2.96
N ASN A 77 -0.62 0.48 4.15
CA ASN A 77 -2.08 0.53 4.27
C ASN A 77 -2.55 1.97 4.23
N PHE A 78 -3.46 2.27 3.29
CA PHE A 78 -4.15 3.55 3.23
C PHE A 78 -5.23 3.63 4.32
N LEU A 79 -5.26 4.76 5.01
CA LEU A 79 -6.23 5.09 6.05
C LEU A 79 -7.19 6.17 5.58
N GLN A 80 -8.39 6.20 6.16
CA GLN A 80 -9.40 7.23 5.92
C GLN A 80 -9.88 7.76 7.28
N TYR A 81 -10.29 9.04 7.32
CA TYR A 81 -10.85 9.71 8.50
C TYR A 81 -9.93 9.69 9.75
N PRO A 82 -8.74 10.33 9.71
CA PRO A 82 -8.23 11.26 8.68
C PRO A 82 -7.45 10.57 7.54
N PRO A 83 -7.21 11.26 6.41
CA PRO A 83 -6.33 10.76 5.36
C PRO A 83 -4.94 10.43 5.90
N GLY A 84 -4.47 9.21 5.66
CA GLY A 84 -3.15 8.80 6.14
C GLY A 84 -2.70 7.48 5.54
N ILE A 85 -1.49 7.08 5.93
CA ILE A 85 -0.94 5.76 5.66
C ILE A 85 -0.36 5.17 6.94
N HIS A 86 -0.33 3.86 7.05
CA HIS A 86 0.36 3.20 8.14
C HIS A 86 1.23 2.04 7.69
N ILE A 87 2.28 1.80 8.47
CA ILE A 87 3.08 0.60 8.41
C ILE A 87 2.85 -0.23 9.68
N CYS A 88 2.57 -1.53 9.50
CA CYS A 88 2.54 -2.51 10.58
C CYS A 88 3.84 -3.29 10.55
N LEU A 89 4.67 -3.11 11.58
CA LEU A 89 5.97 -3.76 11.66
C LEU A 89 5.81 -5.18 12.19
N THR A 90 6.44 -6.11 11.48
CA THR A 90 6.56 -7.52 11.86
C THR A 90 8.03 -7.85 12.05
N THR A 91 8.33 -9.12 12.36
CA THR A 91 9.70 -9.61 12.45
C THR A 91 10.47 -9.51 11.13
N LEU A 92 9.82 -9.30 9.98
CA LEU A 92 10.51 -9.09 8.69
C LEU A 92 11.10 -7.68 8.56
N GLN A 93 10.57 -6.71 9.30
CA GLN A 93 10.99 -5.31 9.23
C GLN A 93 11.97 -4.92 10.35
N VAL A 94 12.56 -5.90 11.06
CA VAL A 94 13.52 -5.66 12.15
C VAL A 94 14.99 -5.75 11.71
N ALA A 95 15.25 -5.79 10.41
CA ALA A 95 16.60 -5.80 9.86
C ALA A 95 17.33 -4.49 10.16
N ASP A 96 18.66 -4.58 10.23
CA ASP A 96 19.51 -3.41 10.40
C ASP A 96 19.22 -2.39 9.28
N ASP A 97 19.14 -1.12 9.66
CA ASP A 97 18.86 0.02 8.78
C ASP A 97 17.47 0.07 8.10
N PHE A 98 16.54 -0.85 8.41
CA PHE A 98 15.18 -0.78 7.84
C PHE A 98 14.48 0.56 8.12
N ALA A 99 14.57 1.04 9.37
CA ALA A 99 13.95 2.30 9.77
C ALA A 99 14.52 3.50 9.01
N GLY A 100 15.84 3.54 8.79
CA GLY A 100 16.51 4.60 8.06
C GLY A 100 16.09 4.62 6.59
N ARG A 101 16.17 3.46 5.93
CA ARG A 101 15.75 3.27 4.54
C ARG A 101 14.29 3.62 4.31
N PHE A 102 13.41 3.17 5.20
CA PHE A 102 11.98 3.47 5.10
C PHE A 102 11.72 4.98 5.22
N VAL A 103 12.27 5.64 6.22
CA VAL A 103 12.04 7.09 6.40
C VAL A 103 12.69 7.91 5.30
N HIS A 104 13.85 7.49 4.79
CA HIS A 104 14.46 8.11 3.62
C HIS A 104 13.53 8.03 2.39
N ALA A 105 12.99 6.84 2.09
CA ALA A 105 12.04 6.66 1.00
C ALA A 105 10.77 7.49 1.18
N VAL A 106 10.26 7.64 2.41
CA VAL A 106 9.12 8.52 2.71
C VAL A 106 9.44 9.98 2.39
N LYS A 107 10.62 10.47 2.79
CA LYS A 107 11.06 11.84 2.52
C LYS A 107 11.24 12.09 1.02
N GLU A 108 11.86 11.16 0.30
CA GLU A 108 11.99 11.24 -1.15
C GLU A 108 10.63 11.27 -1.85
N ALA A 109 9.70 10.43 -1.41
CA ALA A 109 8.34 10.41 -1.96
C ALA A 109 7.58 11.73 -1.70
N ILE A 110 7.75 12.34 -0.52
CA ILE A 110 7.16 13.65 -0.22
C ILE A 110 7.73 14.73 -1.15
N GLU A 111 9.05 14.76 -1.34
CA GLU A 111 9.68 15.75 -2.21
C GLU A 111 9.28 15.56 -3.69
N GLN A 112 9.17 14.32 -4.17
CA GLN A 112 8.63 14.03 -5.51
C GLN A 112 7.20 14.55 -5.68
N VAL A 113 6.32 14.28 -4.72
CA VAL A 113 4.92 14.75 -4.74
C VAL A 113 4.83 16.27 -4.66
N ARG A 114 5.79 16.92 -3.98
CA ARG A 114 5.88 18.39 -3.89
C ARG A 114 6.26 19.02 -5.23
N LEU A 115 7.19 18.40 -5.96
CA LEU A 115 7.64 18.86 -7.29
C LEU A 115 6.61 18.60 -8.39
N GLU A 116 5.86 17.50 -8.30
CA GLU A 116 4.84 17.12 -9.28
C GLU A 116 3.46 16.90 -8.65
N PRO A 117 2.72 17.99 -8.30
CA PRO A 117 1.42 17.86 -7.66
C PRO A 117 0.35 17.24 -8.57
N LYS A 118 0.53 17.33 -9.90
CA LYS A 118 -0.42 16.86 -10.92
C LYS A 118 0.04 15.51 -11.48
N GLY A 119 -0.30 14.42 -10.82
CA GLY A 119 0.10 13.10 -11.27
C GLY A 119 -0.64 11.92 -10.63
N MET A 120 -0.75 10.88 -11.46
CA MET A 120 -1.04 9.45 -11.24
C MET A 120 -2.43 8.95 -10.81
N ALA A 121 -3.06 8.14 -11.68
CA ALA A 121 -4.17 7.26 -11.32
C ALA A 121 -3.65 6.01 -10.61
N SER A 122 -4.19 5.69 -9.45
CA SER A 122 -3.58 4.75 -8.51
C SER A 122 -4.57 4.35 -7.41
N LEU A 123 -4.16 3.41 -6.55
CA LEU A 123 -4.95 2.98 -5.40
C LEU A 123 -5.19 4.15 -4.43
N GLY A 124 -4.22 5.02 -4.22
CA GLY A 124 -4.39 6.23 -3.41
C GLY A 124 -5.49 7.15 -3.91
N LYS A 125 -5.65 7.34 -5.23
CA LYS A 125 -6.79 8.08 -5.78
C LYS A 125 -8.14 7.41 -5.49
N LEU A 126 -8.23 6.08 -5.59
CA LEU A 126 -9.44 5.35 -5.23
C LEU A 126 -9.80 5.61 -3.75
N TYR A 127 -8.82 5.51 -2.85
CA TYR A 127 -9.03 5.79 -1.43
C TYR A 127 -9.44 7.24 -1.17
N GLY A 128 -8.85 8.21 -1.87
CA GLY A 128 -9.24 9.62 -1.80
C GLY A 128 -10.68 9.86 -2.28
N THR A 129 -11.06 9.26 -3.41
CA THR A 129 -12.43 9.36 -3.94
C THR A 129 -13.44 8.71 -2.99
N VAL A 130 -13.20 7.46 -2.55
CA VAL A 130 -14.08 6.74 -1.61
C VAL A 130 -14.25 7.48 -0.28
N ALA A 131 -13.19 8.12 0.21
CA ALA A 131 -13.26 8.93 1.43
C ALA A 131 -14.17 10.16 1.26
N SER A 132 -14.25 10.72 0.05
CA SER A 132 -15.05 11.92 -0.25
C SER A 132 -16.53 11.65 -0.55
N ILE A 133 -16.89 10.41 -0.94
CA ILE A 133 -18.28 10.06 -1.29
C ILE A 133 -19.17 10.14 -0.03
N PRO A 134 -20.24 10.98 -0.03
CA PRO A 134 -21.17 11.09 1.09
C PRO A 134 -22.00 9.82 1.29
N ASP A 135 -22.45 9.22 0.19
CA ASP A 135 -23.26 8.00 0.20
C ASP A 135 -22.40 6.74 0.30
N LYS A 136 -22.36 6.15 1.50
CA LYS A 136 -21.59 4.92 1.75
C LYS A 136 -22.18 3.67 1.12
N SER A 137 -23.41 3.70 0.60
CA SER A 137 -24.00 2.56 -0.11
C SER A 137 -23.22 2.21 -1.38
N LEU A 138 -22.74 3.22 -2.11
CA LEU A 138 -21.92 3.05 -3.32
C LEU A 138 -20.59 2.35 -3.03
N VAL A 139 -20.00 2.61 -1.86
CA VAL A 139 -18.78 1.92 -1.42
C VAL A 139 -19.06 0.43 -1.19
N GLY A 140 -20.23 0.10 -0.63
CA GLY A 140 -20.67 -1.27 -0.45
C GLY A 140 -20.92 -2.01 -1.77
N GLU A 141 -21.46 -1.34 -2.78
CA GLU A 141 -21.63 -1.90 -4.13
C GLU A 141 -20.29 -2.16 -4.82
N ALA A 142 -19.38 -1.19 -4.78
CA ALA A 142 -18.03 -1.36 -5.31
C ALA A 142 -17.31 -2.55 -4.64
N ALA A 143 -17.46 -2.71 -3.32
CA ALA A 143 -16.89 -3.85 -2.59
C ALA A 143 -17.49 -5.19 -3.03
N LYS A 144 -18.80 -5.25 -3.30
CA LYS A 144 -19.44 -6.46 -3.85
C LYS A 144 -18.86 -6.81 -5.22
N VAL A 145 -18.72 -5.82 -6.12
CA VAL A 145 -18.12 -6.03 -7.44
C VAL A 145 -16.69 -6.54 -7.31
N PHE A 146 -15.89 -5.94 -6.43
CA PHE A 146 -14.52 -6.40 -6.15
C PHE A 146 -14.49 -7.87 -5.69
N LEU A 147 -15.37 -8.26 -4.77
CA LEU A 147 -15.50 -9.65 -4.35
C LEU A 147 -15.95 -10.57 -5.50
N THR A 148 -16.91 -10.15 -6.32
CA THR A 148 -17.34 -10.91 -7.51
C THR A 148 -16.17 -11.17 -8.47
N CYS A 149 -15.27 -10.19 -8.65
CA CYS A 149 -14.07 -10.36 -9.48
C CYS A 149 -13.14 -11.48 -8.97
N TYR A 150 -13.01 -11.69 -7.65
CA TYR A 150 -12.20 -12.81 -7.10
C TYR A 150 -12.74 -14.19 -7.45
N TYR A 151 -14.07 -14.30 -7.62
CA TYR A 151 -14.74 -15.56 -7.91
C TYR A 151 -15.05 -15.74 -9.40
N LYS A 152 -14.62 -14.82 -10.26
CA LYS A 152 -14.83 -14.92 -11.70
C LYS A 152 -13.96 -16.05 -12.27
N THR A 153 -14.61 -17.13 -12.70
CA THR A 153 -13.97 -18.30 -13.34
C THR A 153 -14.07 -18.28 -14.86
N GLU A 154 -14.78 -17.31 -15.42
CA GLU A 154 -14.83 -17.10 -16.87
C GLU A 154 -13.41 -16.86 -17.40
N THR A 155 -12.87 -17.81 -18.14
CA THR A 155 -11.66 -17.62 -18.94
C THR A 155 -12.02 -16.66 -20.07
N VAL A 156 -11.29 -15.53 -20.17
CA VAL A 156 -11.30 -14.71 -21.38
C VAL A 156 -10.87 -15.61 -22.52
N ARG A 157 -11.81 -16.00 -23.40
CA ARG A 157 -11.47 -16.67 -24.66
C ARG A 157 -10.70 -15.63 -25.47
N ARG A 158 -9.45 -15.94 -25.77
CA ARG A 158 -8.56 -15.07 -26.54
C ARG A 158 -8.84 -15.27 -28.04
N ASP A 159 -10.09 -15.17 -28.44
CA ASP A 159 -10.53 -15.35 -29.83
C ASP A 159 -11.42 -14.16 -30.16
N GLU A 160 -10.83 -13.10 -30.74
CA GLU A 160 -11.52 -12.05 -31.53
C GLU A 160 -10.59 -10.88 -31.98
N GLU A 161 -9.25 -10.97 -31.86
CA GLU A 161 -8.34 -9.94 -32.40
C GLU A 161 -7.59 -10.34 -33.70
N THR A 162 -7.74 -11.58 -34.20
CA THR A 162 -7.05 -11.99 -35.45
C THR A 162 -7.89 -11.96 -36.72
N GLU A 163 -9.20 -11.68 -36.66
CA GLU A 163 -10.05 -11.67 -37.86
C GLU A 163 -10.25 -10.30 -38.53
N ASN A 164 -9.77 -9.19 -37.95
CA ASN A 164 -10.02 -7.86 -38.51
C ASN A 164 -8.77 -7.15 -39.08
N LEU A 165 -7.66 -7.90 -39.24
CA LEU A 165 -6.42 -7.45 -39.90
C LEU A 165 -6.18 -8.10 -41.27
N GLY A 166 -6.99 -9.09 -41.69
CA GLY A 166 -6.82 -9.79 -42.98
C GLY A 166 -7.42 -9.08 -44.20
N ASP A 167 -8.45 -8.26 -44.01
CA ASP A 167 -9.22 -7.68 -45.14
C ASP A 167 -8.80 -6.26 -45.56
N ARG A 168 -7.96 -5.57 -44.77
CA ARG A 168 -7.52 -4.21 -45.11
C ARG A 168 -6.31 -4.13 -46.04
N ASP A 169 -5.55 -5.23 -46.17
CA ASP A 169 -4.33 -5.24 -46.99
C ASP A 169 -4.54 -5.66 -48.45
N GLN A 170 -5.71 -6.20 -48.82
CA GLN A 170 -5.98 -6.59 -50.22
C GLN A 170 -6.54 -5.47 -51.10
N GLU A 171 -7.11 -4.41 -50.53
CA GLU A 171 -7.71 -3.33 -51.34
C GLU A 171 -6.70 -2.23 -51.74
N THR A 172 -5.54 -2.19 -51.09
CA THR A 172 -4.49 -1.18 -51.38
C THR A 172 -3.50 -1.64 -52.46
N ALA A 173 -3.46 -2.93 -52.79
CA ALA A 173 -2.57 -3.51 -53.80
C ALA A 173 -3.11 -3.47 -55.25
N LYS A 174 -4.27 -2.85 -55.50
CA LYS A 174 -4.87 -2.69 -56.85
C LYS A 174 -4.79 -1.28 -57.43
N ARG A 175 -4.04 -0.35 -56.81
CA ARG A 175 -3.98 1.06 -57.25
C ARG A 175 -2.58 1.67 -57.42
N ILE A 176 -1.52 0.87 -57.47
CA ILE A 176 -0.17 1.35 -57.83
C ILE A 176 0.45 0.40 -58.84
#